data_AF-A0A240ERI0-F1
#
_entry.id   AF-A0A240ERI0-F1
#
_cell.length_a   1.000
_cell.length_b   1.000
_cell.length_c   1.000
_cell.angle_alpha   90.00
_cell.angle_beta   90.00
_cell.angle_gamma   90.00
#
_symmetry.space_group_name_H-M   'P 1'
#
loop_
_entity.id
_entity.type
_entity.pdbx_description
1 polymer ?
#
loop_
_entity_poly.entity_id
_entity_poly.type
_entity_poly.pdbx_seq_one_letter_code
_entity_poly.pdbx_strand_id
1 'polypeptide(L)'
;MGHFYIGADSSECAKFNLARRGKLRRPLSIPNPINYYQIAKLISDNWADFDAVFDRASQSISRPVEDDSTRALKWEKGFSFLPDSKLKTRTASRYILKADISNFYSTIYTHSIPWVLHTKSLAKQQRRFRNNLGNKIDTLVRNSQDQQTKGIPIGTDTSFAIAELIMSEVDKQLVTKVGTNYHRYIDDFEFGCKTLQEAEHTLSVLQEVLSQFELELNSSKTEIIKLPLEVDPQWLHRARSHIVCRV
;
A
#
# COMPACT_ATOMS: atom_id res chain seq x y z
N MET A 1 -27.08 21.63 -4.88
CA MET A 1 -26.93 20.17 -5.06
C MET A 1 -26.44 19.92 -6.49
N GLY A 2 -25.14 19.79 -6.70
CA GLY A 2 -24.59 19.51 -8.02
C GLY A 2 -24.78 18.04 -8.37
N HIS A 3 -25.36 17.76 -9.53
CA HIS A 3 -25.43 16.40 -10.07
C HIS A 3 -24.01 15.87 -10.27
N PHE A 4 -23.67 14.75 -9.60
CA PHE A 4 -22.45 13.98 -9.85
C PHE A 4 -22.52 13.44 -11.29
N TYR A 5 -21.74 14.03 -12.20
CA TYR A 5 -21.51 13.45 -13.52
C TYR A 5 -20.63 12.20 -13.36
N ILE A 6 -21.24 11.03 -13.18
CA ILE A 6 -20.57 9.71 -13.29
C ILE A 6 -20.37 9.40 -14.79
N GLY A 7 -19.71 10.30 -15.49
CA GLY A 7 -19.64 10.32 -16.95
C GLY A 7 -18.45 11.12 -17.45
N ALA A 8 -17.31 11.09 -16.77
CA ALA A 8 -16.07 11.43 -17.45
C ALA A 8 -15.74 10.32 -18.43
N ASP A 9 -15.47 10.72 -19.68
CA ASP A 9 -14.99 9.83 -20.71
C ASP A 9 -13.71 9.13 -20.28
N SER A 10 -13.53 7.92 -20.79
CA SER A 10 -12.31 7.15 -20.60
C SER A 10 -11.09 7.97 -21.06
N SER A 11 -10.04 7.99 -20.26
CA SER A 11 -8.78 8.66 -20.57
C SER A 11 -7.59 7.76 -20.30
N GLU A 12 -6.51 7.99 -21.03
CA GLU A 12 -5.21 7.36 -20.75
C GLU A 12 -4.35 8.25 -19.84
N CYS A 13 -3.56 7.61 -18.97
CA CYS A 13 -2.53 8.30 -18.20
C CYS A 13 -1.30 8.58 -19.06
N ALA A 14 -0.77 9.80 -18.97
CA ALA A 14 0.55 10.11 -19.52
C ALA A 14 1.63 9.42 -18.67
N LYS A 15 2.48 8.62 -19.30
CA LYS A 15 3.57 7.89 -18.62
C LYS A 15 4.87 8.67 -18.73
N PHE A 16 5.59 8.79 -17.62
CA PHE A 16 6.92 9.39 -17.61
C PHE A 16 7.84 8.62 -16.67
N ASN A 17 9.14 8.81 -16.84
CA ASN A 17 10.14 8.07 -16.09
C ASN A 17 10.89 9.00 -15.15
N LEU A 18 10.76 8.77 -13.84
CA LEU A 18 11.59 9.44 -12.86
C LEU A 18 12.98 8.82 -12.86
N ALA A 19 13.98 9.63 -13.19
CA ALA A 19 15.37 9.23 -13.12
C ALA A 19 15.79 9.00 -11.65
N ARG A 20 16.45 7.87 -11.38
CA ARG A 20 17.03 7.58 -10.07
C ARG A 20 18.51 7.26 -10.26
N ARG A 21 19.38 7.99 -9.59
CA ARG A 21 20.84 7.82 -9.72
C ARG A 21 21.23 6.40 -9.30
N GLY A 22 21.90 5.66 -10.19
CA GLY A 22 22.37 4.29 -9.92
C GLY A 22 21.29 3.21 -9.80
N LYS A 23 20.04 3.50 -10.15
CA LYS A 23 18.93 2.52 -10.15
C LYS A 23 18.16 2.60 -11.47
N LEU A 24 17.38 1.55 -11.77
CA LEU A 24 16.43 1.59 -12.89
C LEU A 24 15.43 2.74 -12.71
N ARG A 25 14.99 3.30 -13.84
CA ARG A 25 14.01 4.40 -13.87
C ARG A 25 12.69 3.92 -13.26
N ARG A 26 12.02 4.81 -12.52
CA ARG A 26 10.68 4.51 -11.98
C ARG A 26 9.61 5.06 -12.93
N PRO A 27 8.79 4.21 -13.56
CA PRO A 27 7.65 4.68 -14.32
C PRO A 27 6.64 5.32 -13.36
N LEU A 28 6.19 6.52 -13.70
CA LEU A 28 5.15 7.27 -13.03
C LEU A 28 4.04 7.60 -14.04
N SER A 29 2.87 7.97 -13.53
CA SER A 29 1.69 8.21 -14.36
C SER A 29 0.99 9.50 -13.93
N ILE A 30 0.64 10.33 -14.91
CA ILE A 30 -0.15 11.54 -14.74
C ILE A 30 -1.54 11.26 -15.34
N PRO A 31 -2.59 11.11 -14.51
CA PRO A 31 -3.95 10.95 -15.01
C PRO A 31 -4.47 12.23 -15.66
N ASN A 32 -5.49 12.10 -16.50
CA ASN A 32 -6.23 13.26 -17.01
C ASN A 32 -6.76 14.11 -15.84
N PRO A 33 -6.60 15.45 -15.86
CA PRO A 33 -7.01 16.31 -14.75
C PRO A 33 -8.48 16.21 -14.34
N ILE A 34 -9.39 15.99 -15.30
CA ILE A 34 -10.83 15.86 -15.03
C ILE A 34 -11.11 14.55 -14.28
N ASN A 35 -10.57 13.44 -14.77
CA ASN A 35 -10.70 12.14 -14.10
C ASN A 35 -10.04 12.16 -12.71
N TYR A 36 -8.86 12.77 -12.60
CA TYR A 36 -8.18 12.91 -11.32
C TYR A 36 -9.00 13.72 -10.31
N TYR A 37 -9.54 14.87 -10.74
CA TYR A 37 -10.39 15.71 -9.89
C TYR A 37 -11.61 14.94 -9.38
N GLN A 38 -12.29 14.17 -10.23
CA GLN A 38 -13.46 13.39 -9.82
C GLN A 38 -13.10 12.32 -8.78
N ILE A 39 -11.98 11.62 -8.96
CA ILE A 39 -11.49 10.63 -7.99
C ILE A 39 -11.14 11.32 -6.67
N ALA A 40 -10.34 12.38 -6.73
CA ALA A 40 -9.89 13.12 -5.54
C ALA A 40 -11.06 13.72 -4.77
N LYS A 41 -12.04 14.31 -5.47
CA LYS A 41 -13.24 14.88 -4.87
C LYS A 41 -14.08 13.81 -4.18
N LEU A 42 -14.29 12.66 -4.82
CA LEU A 42 -15.07 11.57 -4.23
C LEU A 42 -14.38 10.98 -2.99
N ILE A 43 -13.05 10.81 -3.03
CA ILE A 43 -12.27 10.33 -1.87
C ILE A 43 -12.33 11.37 -0.74
N SER A 44 -12.10 12.65 -1.03
CA SER A 44 -12.14 13.73 -0.04
C SER A 44 -13.51 13.88 0.62
N ASP A 45 -14.59 13.82 -0.15
CA ASP A 45 -15.96 13.92 0.36
C ASP A 45 -16.35 12.74 1.27
N ASN A 46 -15.65 11.60 1.16
CA ASN A 46 -15.93 10.37 1.90
C ASN A 46 -14.69 9.90 2.70
N TRP A 47 -13.85 10.84 3.13
CA TRP A 47 -12.59 10.50 3.82
C TRP A 47 -12.82 9.71 5.12
N ALA A 48 -13.93 9.97 5.82
CA ALA A 48 -14.30 9.24 7.03
C ALA A 48 -14.43 7.71 6.82
N ASP A 49 -14.90 7.27 5.65
CA ASP A 49 -14.98 5.85 5.31
C ASP A 49 -13.59 5.22 5.12
N PHE A 50 -12.62 6.02 4.61
CA PHE A 50 -11.23 5.61 4.47
C PHE A 50 -10.56 5.52 5.84
N ASP A 51 -10.74 6.53 6.70
CA ASP A 51 -10.18 6.53 8.06
C ASP A 51 -10.68 5.33 8.88
N ALA A 52 -11.97 5.01 8.80
CA ALA A 52 -12.55 3.85 9.47
C ALA A 52 -11.93 2.51 9.00
N VAL A 53 -11.42 2.46 7.76
CA VAL A 53 -10.70 1.28 7.24
C VAL A 53 -9.25 1.30 7.70
N PHE A 54 -8.59 2.46 7.65
CA PHE A 54 -7.20 2.60 8.10
C PHE A 54 -7.05 2.28 9.60
N ASP A 55 -8.08 2.54 10.41
CA ASP A 55 -8.10 2.24 11.85
C ASP A 55 -8.25 0.74 12.18
N ARG A 56 -8.53 -0.11 11.17
CA ARG A 56 -8.69 -1.56 11.38
C ARG A 56 -7.40 -2.24 11.86
N ALA A 57 -6.25 -1.62 11.61
CA ALA A 57 -4.94 -2.17 11.96
C ALA A 57 -3.92 -1.04 12.19
N SER A 58 -3.01 -1.23 13.16
CA SER A 58 -2.01 -0.23 13.56
C SER A 58 -0.61 -0.49 12.98
N GLN A 59 -0.48 -1.50 12.11
CA GLN A 59 0.80 -2.04 11.64
C GLN A 59 1.44 -1.18 10.55
N SER A 60 0.65 -0.35 9.88
CA SER A 60 1.16 0.59 8.89
C SER A 60 1.89 1.76 9.51
N ILE A 61 3.06 2.05 8.95
CA ILE A 61 3.85 3.26 9.20
C ILE A 61 3.51 4.32 8.15
N SER A 62 3.02 3.90 6.99
CA SER A 62 2.68 4.73 5.84
C SER A 62 1.21 5.12 5.81
N ARG A 63 0.50 5.16 6.94
CA ARG A 63 -0.89 5.64 6.98
C ARG A 63 -0.97 7.06 6.37
N PRO A 64 -1.84 7.30 5.37
CA PRO A 64 -2.08 8.62 4.81
C PRO A 64 -2.70 9.54 5.85
N VAL A 65 -2.15 10.74 5.97
CA VAL A 65 -2.75 11.86 6.69
C VAL A 65 -2.64 13.11 5.83
N GLU A 66 -3.52 14.08 6.05
CA GLU A 66 -3.50 15.36 5.35
C GLU A 66 -2.13 16.04 5.53
N ASP A 67 -1.63 16.62 4.44
CA ASP A 67 -0.37 17.34 4.42
C ASP A 67 -0.60 18.81 4.13
N ASP A 68 -0.08 19.68 5.00
CA ASP A 68 -0.17 21.13 4.90
C ASP A 68 0.87 21.72 3.92
N SER A 69 1.58 20.87 3.16
CA SER A 69 2.73 21.26 2.34
C SER A 69 2.43 21.23 0.83
N THR A 70 3.20 20.47 0.06
CA THR A 70 3.18 20.44 -1.41
C THR A 70 2.31 19.33 -1.99
N ARG A 71 1.95 18.34 -1.18
CA ARG A 71 1.06 17.22 -1.53
C ARG A 71 -0.20 17.28 -0.69
N ALA A 72 -1.25 16.57 -1.12
CA ALA A 72 -2.46 16.45 -0.32
C ALA A 72 -2.27 15.47 0.85
N LEU A 73 -1.40 14.45 0.69
CA LEU A 73 -1.19 13.40 1.67
C LEU A 73 0.29 13.17 1.98
N LYS A 74 0.59 12.94 3.26
CA LYS A 74 1.89 12.46 3.77
C LYS A 74 1.73 11.17 4.57
N TRP A 75 2.85 10.55 4.93
CA TRP A 75 2.87 9.43 5.88
C TRP A 75 2.78 9.96 7.30
N GLU A 76 1.88 9.40 8.10
CA GLU A 76 1.67 9.76 9.51
C GLU A 76 2.97 9.76 10.33
N LYS A 77 3.72 8.64 10.28
CA LYS A 77 4.89 8.43 11.14
C LYS A 77 6.22 8.75 10.45
N GLY A 78 6.22 8.90 9.12
CA GLY A 78 7.40 9.24 8.33
C GLY A 78 8.56 8.23 8.40
N PHE A 79 9.66 8.50 7.70
CA PHE A 79 10.85 7.63 7.68
C PHE A 79 11.55 7.53 9.04
N SER A 80 11.48 8.58 9.86
CA SER A 80 12.17 8.66 11.15
C SER A 80 11.68 7.61 12.16
N PHE A 81 10.46 7.08 11.97
CA PHE A 81 9.87 6.07 12.86
C PHE A 81 10.20 4.62 12.49
N LEU A 82 10.81 4.39 11.32
CA LEU A 82 11.19 3.05 10.88
C LEU A 82 12.20 2.35 11.81
N PRO A 83 13.26 3.02 12.34
CA PRO A 83 14.17 2.39 13.28
C PRO A 83 13.48 1.87 14.54
N ASP A 84 12.55 2.65 15.10
CA ASP A 84 11.82 2.27 16.31
C ASP A 84 10.87 1.09 16.05
N SER A 85 10.20 1.09 14.90
CA SER A 85 9.32 -0.02 14.51
C SER A 85 10.11 -1.32 14.29
N LYS A 86 11.28 -1.23 13.64
CA LYS A 86 12.21 -2.36 13.49
C LYS A 86 12.71 -2.86 14.83
N LEU A 87 13.10 -1.96 15.72
CA LEU A 87 13.53 -2.34 17.06
C LEU A 87 12.41 -3.11 17.78
N LYS A 88 11.19 -2.56 17.81
CA LYS A 88 10.03 -3.19 18.45
C LYS A 88 9.74 -4.59 17.89
N THR A 89 9.76 -4.76 16.56
CA THR A 89 9.55 -6.05 15.91
C THR A 89 10.68 -7.05 16.21
N ARG A 90 11.92 -6.58 16.42
CA ARG A 90 13.11 -7.43 16.60
C ARG A 90 13.39 -7.82 18.05
N THR A 91 13.04 -6.99 19.05
CA THR A 91 13.46 -7.15 20.46
C THR A 91 13.17 -8.52 21.07
N ALA A 92 12.10 -9.21 20.66
CA ALA A 92 11.73 -10.54 21.18
C ALA A 92 11.75 -11.65 20.11
N SER A 93 12.36 -11.37 18.95
CA SER A 93 12.31 -12.25 17.78
C SER A 93 13.65 -12.96 17.60
N ARG A 94 13.60 -14.23 17.19
CA ARG A 94 14.79 -15.01 16.79
C ARG A 94 14.89 -15.14 15.28
N TYR A 95 13.82 -14.85 14.56
CA TYR A 95 13.74 -14.86 13.11
C TYR A 95 13.00 -13.62 12.63
N ILE A 96 13.42 -13.09 11.49
CA ILE A 96 12.76 -11.97 10.82
C ILE A 96 12.34 -12.44 9.44
N LEU A 97 11.05 -12.37 9.15
CA LEU A 97 10.55 -12.51 7.79
C LEU A 97 10.42 -11.12 7.18
N LYS A 98 11.17 -10.86 6.11
CA LYS A 98 10.95 -9.69 5.25
C LYS A 98 10.22 -10.12 3.99
N ALA A 99 9.30 -9.28 3.53
CA ALA A 99 8.57 -9.50 2.29
C ALA A 99 8.26 -8.16 1.61
N ASP A 100 8.16 -8.18 0.28
CA ASP A 100 7.83 -7.03 -0.59
C ASP A 100 6.80 -7.53 -1.62
N ILE A 101 5.87 -6.67 -2.03
CA ILE A 101 4.86 -7.04 -3.04
C ILE A 101 5.41 -6.76 -4.45
N SER A 102 5.29 -7.75 -5.32
CA SER A 102 5.70 -7.61 -6.72
C SER A 102 4.85 -6.57 -7.46
N ASN A 103 5.51 -5.55 -8.00
CA ASN A 103 4.89 -4.56 -8.90
C ASN A 103 3.63 -3.89 -8.33
N PHE A 104 3.62 -3.65 -7.02
CA PHE A 104 2.44 -3.34 -6.21
C PHE A 104 1.37 -2.46 -6.88
N TYR A 105 1.65 -1.19 -7.17
CA TYR A 105 0.64 -0.30 -7.77
C TYR A 105 0.11 -0.77 -9.13
N SER A 106 0.95 -1.39 -9.96
CA SER A 106 0.54 -1.91 -11.27
C SER A 106 -0.21 -3.24 -11.20
N THR A 107 -0.19 -3.94 -10.06
CA THR A 107 -0.89 -5.21 -9.87
C THR A 107 -2.19 -5.07 -9.07
N ILE A 108 -2.44 -3.91 -8.44
CA ILE A 108 -3.70 -3.63 -7.73
C ILE A 108 -4.91 -3.87 -8.65
N TYR A 109 -5.77 -4.80 -8.26
CA TYR A 109 -7.02 -5.05 -8.96
C TYR A 109 -8.09 -4.05 -8.50
N THR A 110 -8.60 -3.22 -9.41
CA THR A 110 -9.52 -2.10 -9.09
C THR A 110 -10.79 -2.54 -8.36
N HIS A 111 -11.31 -3.74 -8.67
CA HIS A 111 -12.47 -4.29 -7.97
C HIS A 111 -12.19 -4.72 -6.52
N SER A 112 -10.94 -4.72 -6.06
CA SER A 112 -10.63 -4.87 -4.64
C SER A 112 -11.09 -3.67 -3.79
N ILE A 113 -11.21 -2.49 -4.40
CA ILE A 113 -11.68 -1.26 -3.73
C ILE A 113 -13.09 -1.47 -3.12
N PRO A 114 -14.12 -1.88 -3.90
CA PRO A 114 -15.43 -2.15 -3.32
C PRO A 114 -15.44 -3.34 -2.36
N TRP A 115 -14.54 -4.33 -2.51
CA TRP A 115 -14.46 -5.44 -1.54
C TRP A 115 -14.09 -4.97 -0.14
N VAL A 116 -13.22 -3.96 -0.03
CA VAL A 116 -12.77 -3.44 1.27
C VAL A 116 -13.79 -2.51 1.91
N LEU A 117 -14.40 -1.62 1.12
CA LEU A 117 -15.34 -0.62 1.65
C LEU A 117 -16.69 -1.25 2.02
N HIS A 118 -17.15 -2.26 1.28
CA HIS A 118 -18.51 -2.80 1.41
C HIS A 118 -18.57 -4.25 1.83
N THR A 119 -17.43 -4.90 2.09
CA THR A 119 -17.24 -6.35 2.23
C THR A 119 -17.43 -7.12 0.90
N LYS A 120 -16.61 -8.17 0.71
CA LYS A 120 -16.55 -8.96 -0.53
C LYS A 120 -17.88 -9.65 -0.89
N SER A 121 -18.67 -10.07 0.10
CA SER A 121 -19.97 -10.72 -0.08
C SER A 121 -21.02 -9.75 -0.64
N LEU A 122 -21.18 -8.59 -0.01
CA LEU A 122 -22.08 -7.53 -0.47
C LEU A 122 -21.63 -6.95 -1.82
N ALA A 123 -20.33 -6.75 -2.03
CA ALA A 123 -19.80 -6.27 -3.31
C ALA A 123 -20.08 -7.24 -4.47
N LYS A 124 -20.01 -8.57 -4.23
CA LYS A 124 -20.35 -9.58 -5.25
C LYS A 124 -21.85 -9.66 -5.52
N GLN A 125 -22.70 -9.54 -4.50
CA GLN A 125 -24.16 -9.55 -4.64
C GLN A 125 -24.69 -8.26 -5.31
N GLN A 126 -24.04 -7.12 -5.02
CA GLN A 126 -24.42 -5.79 -5.52
C GLN A 126 -23.61 -5.34 -6.73
N ARG A 127 -23.01 -6.25 -7.52
CA ARG A 127 -22.25 -5.90 -8.74
C ARG A 127 -23.00 -4.98 -9.72
N ARG A 128 -24.35 -5.04 -9.72
CA ARG A 128 -25.22 -4.18 -10.55
C ARG A 128 -25.63 -2.86 -9.87
N PHE A 129 -25.44 -2.72 -8.56
CA PHE A 129 -25.72 -1.51 -7.80
C PHE A 129 -24.54 -0.53 -7.92
N ARG A 130 -24.55 0.24 -9.01
CA ARG A 130 -23.52 1.26 -9.31
C ARG A 130 -23.46 2.40 -8.30
N ASN A 131 -24.47 2.56 -7.44
CA ASN A 131 -24.57 3.74 -6.57
C ASN A 131 -23.74 3.65 -5.28
N ASN A 132 -23.02 2.55 -5.07
CA ASN A 132 -22.18 2.37 -3.89
C ASN A 132 -20.79 3.04 -4.05
N LEU A 133 -20.26 3.65 -2.98
CA LEU A 133 -19.00 4.42 -2.95
C LEU A 133 -17.83 3.66 -3.59
N GLY A 134 -17.61 2.40 -3.21
CA GLY A 134 -16.49 1.61 -3.74
C GLY A 134 -16.61 1.35 -5.24
N ASN A 135 -17.83 1.13 -5.74
CA ASN A 135 -18.08 0.94 -7.18
C ASN A 135 -17.91 2.25 -7.96
N LYS A 136 -18.24 3.39 -7.35
CA LYS A 136 -18.00 4.71 -7.94
C LYS A 136 -16.50 4.99 -8.07
N ILE A 137 -15.73 4.74 -7.00
CA ILE A 137 -14.28 4.90 -7.02
C ILE A 137 -13.65 3.96 -8.06
N ASP A 138 -14.03 2.67 -8.05
CA ASP A 138 -13.60 1.70 -9.07
C ASP A 138 -13.84 2.21 -10.49
N THR A 139 -15.07 2.66 -10.78
CA THR A 139 -15.43 3.15 -12.11
C THR A 139 -14.57 4.35 -12.51
N LEU A 140 -14.37 5.32 -11.62
CA LEU A 140 -13.54 6.49 -11.91
C LEU A 140 -12.06 6.15 -12.10
N VAL A 141 -11.52 5.22 -11.29
CA VAL A 141 -10.14 4.74 -11.45
C VAL A 141 -9.96 4.04 -12.80
N ARG A 142 -10.91 3.20 -13.20
CA ARG A 142 -10.91 2.55 -14.53
C ARG A 142 -11.03 3.59 -15.64
N ASN A 143 -11.92 4.58 -15.52
CA ASN A 143 -12.05 5.68 -16.48
C ASN A 143 -10.74 6.48 -16.60
N SER A 144 -9.95 6.62 -15.53
CA SER A 144 -8.65 7.32 -15.59
C SER A 144 -7.52 6.56 -16.28
N GLN A 145 -7.73 5.27 -16.58
CA GLN A 145 -6.73 4.36 -17.14
C GLN A 145 -7.31 3.52 -18.27
N ASP A 146 -8.02 4.14 -19.21
CA ASP A 146 -8.56 3.45 -20.39
C ASP A 146 -9.34 2.15 -20.09
N GLN A 147 -10.24 2.22 -19.11
CA GLN A 147 -11.05 1.08 -18.62
C GLN A 147 -10.27 -0.11 -18.08
N GLN A 148 -8.95 0.00 -17.87
CA GLN A 148 -8.14 -1.11 -17.34
C GLN A 148 -8.55 -1.47 -15.92
N THR A 149 -8.75 -2.77 -15.66
CA THR A 149 -9.17 -3.28 -14.35
C THR A 149 -8.00 -3.58 -13.42
N LYS A 150 -6.77 -3.64 -13.94
CA LYS A 150 -5.54 -3.97 -13.19
C LYS A 150 -4.54 -2.81 -13.28
N GLY A 151 -4.00 -2.46 -12.12
CA GLY A 151 -3.11 -1.32 -11.93
C GLY A 151 -3.86 -0.04 -11.57
N ILE A 152 -3.17 0.84 -10.85
CA ILE A 152 -3.60 2.22 -10.55
C ILE A 152 -2.46 3.22 -10.86
N PRO A 153 -2.75 4.50 -11.14
CA PRO A 153 -1.73 5.47 -11.54
C PRO A 153 -0.63 5.64 -10.48
N ILE A 154 0.63 5.48 -10.86
CA ILE A 154 1.75 5.53 -9.91
C ILE A 154 2.16 6.99 -9.66
N GLY A 155 2.12 7.40 -8.39
CA GLY A 155 2.65 8.70 -7.93
C GLY A 155 1.61 9.72 -7.49
N THR A 156 0.31 9.41 -7.61
CA THR A 156 -0.77 10.30 -7.17
C THR A 156 -1.17 10.07 -5.71
N ASP A 157 -1.69 11.11 -5.05
CA ASP A 157 -2.24 11.03 -3.69
C ASP A 157 -3.44 10.08 -3.62
N THR A 158 -4.31 10.11 -4.64
CA THR A 158 -5.48 9.21 -4.70
C THR A 158 -5.08 7.73 -4.76
N SER A 159 -4.06 7.38 -5.54
CA SER A 159 -3.57 6.00 -5.60
C SER A 159 -2.89 5.58 -4.31
N PHE A 160 -2.22 6.50 -3.61
CA PHE A 160 -1.65 6.22 -2.29
C PHE A 160 -2.75 5.91 -1.27
N ALA A 161 -3.81 6.70 -1.20
CA ALA A 161 -4.95 6.42 -0.32
C ALA A 161 -5.64 5.09 -0.66
N ILE A 162 -5.85 4.79 -1.95
CA ILE A 162 -6.45 3.54 -2.42
C ILE A 162 -5.57 2.33 -2.09
N ALA A 163 -4.25 2.44 -2.29
CA ALA A 163 -3.32 1.36 -1.98
C ALA A 163 -3.34 1.07 -0.48
N GLU A 164 -3.29 2.10 0.36
CA GLU A 164 -3.37 1.92 1.82
C GLU A 164 -4.72 1.33 2.26
N LEU A 165 -5.82 1.71 1.61
CA LEU A 165 -7.16 1.19 1.90
C LEU A 165 -7.16 -0.34 1.77
N ILE A 166 -6.61 -0.85 0.67
CA ILE A 166 -6.48 -2.29 0.42
C ILE A 166 -5.58 -2.95 1.45
N MET A 167 -4.41 -2.35 1.70
CA MET A 167 -3.43 -2.93 2.62
C MET A 167 -3.88 -2.90 4.08
N SER A 168 -4.74 -1.98 4.48
CA SER A 168 -5.32 -1.94 5.83
C SER A 168 -6.28 -3.12 6.06
N GLU A 169 -7.00 -3.59 5.03
CA GLU A 169 -7.79 -4.81 5.13
C GLU A 169 -6.91 -6.07 5.15
N VAL A 170 -5.80 -6.06 4.39
CA VAL A 170 -4.78 -7.12 4.48
C VAL A 170 -4.22 -7.19 5.90
N ASP A 171 -3.84 -6.05 6.48
CA ASP A 171 -3.29 -5.98 7.83
C ASP A 171 -4.29 -6.48 8.88
N LYS A 172 -5.57 -6.09 8.78
CA LYS A 172 -6.63 -6.62 9.64
C LYS A 172 -6.69 -8.14 9.60
N GLN A 173 -6.65 -8.75 8.41
CA GLN A 173 -6.66 -10.21 8.28
C GLN A 173 -5.39 -10.84 8.85
N LEU A 174 -4.22 -10.26 8.60
CA LEU A 174 -2.94 -10.74 9.12
C LEU A 174 -2.91 -10.71 10.65
N VAL A 175 -3.32 -9.60 11.27
CA VAL A 175 -3.38 -9.46 12.73
C VAL A 175 -4.20 -10.59 13.36
N THR A 176 -5.33 -10.98 12.76
CA THR A 176 -6.15 -12.08 13.28
C THR A 176 -5.51 -13.46 13.15
N LYS A 177 -4.63 -13.68 12.17
CA LYS A 177 -4.04 -14.99 11.87
C LYS A 177 -2.63 -15.18 12.44
N VAL A 178 -1.80 -14.14 12.43
CA VAL A 178 -0.37 -14.21 12.81
C VAL A 178 0.00 -13.29 13.98
N GLY A 179 -0.94 -12.47 14.46
CA GLY A 179 -0.73 -11.52 15.55
C GLY A 179 -0.10 -10.19 15.11
N THR A 180 0.33 -9.39 16.08
CA THR A 180 0.68 -7.98 15.87
C THR A 180 2.17 -7.69 15.79
N ASN A 181 3.04 -8.71 15.87
CA ASN A 181 4.48 -8.52 15.92
C ASN A 181 5.11 -8.29 14.54
N TYR A 182 4.64 -7.27 13.84
CA TYR A 182 5.16 -6.86 12.56
C TYR A 182 4.85 -5.39 12.29
N HIS A 183 5.51 -4.82 11.30
CA HIS A 183 5.17 -3.51 10.76
C HIS A 183 5.22 -3.55 9.24
N ARG A 184 4.50 -2.61 8.62
CA ARG A 184 4.46 -2.42 7.17
C ARG A 184 4.79 -0.99 6.81
N TYR A 185 5.53 -0.83 5.72
CA TYR A 185 5.77 0.45 5.08
C TYR A 185 5.42 0.34 3.59
N ILE A 186 4.26 0.88 3.22
CA ILE A 186 3.64 0.71 1.89
C ILE A 186 3.45 -0.78 1.58
N ASP A 187 4.33 -1.39 0.79
CA ASP A 187 4.31 -2.80 0.38
C ASP A 187 5.40 -3.64 1.06
N ASP A 188 6.33 -3.00 1.79
CA ASP A 188 7.39 -3.67 2.53
C ASP A 188 6.88 -4.14 3.90
N PHE A 189 6.98 -5.42 4.19
CA PHE A 189 6.67 -6.03 5.48
C PHE A 189 7.93 -6.50 6.21
N GLU A 190 7.94 -6.37 7.54
CA GLU A 190 8.89 -7.03 8.42
C GLU A 190 8.15 -7.65 9.62
N PHE A 191 8.18 -8.98 9.72
CA PHE A 191 7.58 -9.75 10.81
C PHE A 191 8.65 -10.29 11.75
N GLY A 192 8.34 -10.29 13.04
CA GLY A 192 9.17 -10.87 14.08
C GLY A 192 8.64 -12.22 14.56
N CYS A 193 9.45 -13.26 14.44
CA CYS A 193 9.07 -14.64 14.78
C CYS A 193 10.05 -15.23 15.81
N LYS A 194 9.57 -16.13 16.67
CA LYS A 194 10.36 -16.83 17.70
C LYS A 194 11.02 -18.09 17.15
N THR A 195 10.44 -18.72 16.13
CA THR A 195 10.96 -19.94 15.51
C THR A 195 10.96 -19.83 13.98
N LEU A 196 11.74 -20.70 13.32
CA LEU A 196 11.73 -20.81 11.86
C LEU A 196 10.34 -21.24 11.35
N GLN A 197 9.73 -22.20 12.03
CA GLN A 197 8.40 -22.71 11.69
C GLN A 197 7.32 -21.61 11.77
N GLU A 198 7.40 -20.71 12.75
CA GLU A 198 6.50 -19.56 12.85
C GLU A 198 6.73 -18.58 11.68
N ALA A 199 7.97 -18.37 11.26
CA ALA A 199 8.29 -17.54 10.09
C ALA A 199 7.77 -18.13 8.78
N GLU A 200 7.94 -19.44 8.57
CA GLU A 200 7.40 -20.16 7.40
C GLU A 200 5.87 -20.16 7.38
N HIS A 201 5.23 -20.36 8.54
CA HIS A 201 3.79 -20.26 8.67
C HIS A 201 3.29 -18.85 8.36
N THR A 202 3.95 -17.82 8.90
CA THR A 202 3.62 -16.42 8.64
C THR A 202 3.74 -16.09 7.16
N LEU A 203 4.79 -16.57 6.49
CA LEU A 203 4.96 -16.41 5.05
C LEU A 203 3.81 -17.06 4.25
N SER A 204 3.41 -18.28 4.61
CA SER A 204 2.30 -18.96 3.96
C SER A 204 0.98 -18.22 4.13
N VAL A 205 0.69 -17.74 5.35
CA VAL A 205 -0.50 -16.93 5.64
C VAL A 205 -0.47 -15.60 4.89
N LEU A 206 0.68 -14.94 4.82
CA LEU A 206 0.83 -13.69 4.06
C LEU A 206 0.51 -13.90 2.58
N GLN A 207 1.04 -14.97 1.96
CA GLN A 207 0.73 -15.32 0.58
C GLN A 207 -0.76 -15.60 0.38
N GLU A 208 -1.38 -16.36 1.29
CA GLU A 208 -2.81 -16.66 1.26
C GLU A 208 -3.64 -15.37 1.29
N VAL A 209 -3.39 -14.47 2.26
CA VAL A 209 -4.15 -13.22 2.42
C VAL A 209 -3.97 -12.31 1.21
N LEU A 210 -2.74 -12.11 0.73
CA LEU A 210 -2.46 -11.27 -0.45
C LEU A 210 -3.14 -11.81 -1.72
N SER A 211 -3.19 -13.13 -1.90
CA SER A 211 -3.85 -13.76 -3.06
C SER A 211 -5.34 -13.45 -3.13
N GLN A 212 -6.00 -13.19 -2.00
CA GLN A 212 -7.42 -12.81 -1.97
C GLN A 212 -7.69 -11.45 -2.64
N PHE A 213 -6.65 -10.63 -2.77
CA PHE A 213 -6.63 -9.30 -3.39
C PHE A 213 -5.85 -9.27 -4.72
N GLU A 214 -5.49 -10.44 -5.26
CA GLU A 214 -4.70 -10.60 -6.50
C GLU A 214 -3.29 -9.99 -6.41
N LEU A 215 -2.74 -9.93 -5.20
CA LEU A 215 -1.38 -9.47 -4.93
C LEU A 215 -0.45 -10.67 -4.72
N GLU A 216 0.79 -10.53 -5.16
CA GLU A 216 1.81 -11.57 -5.10
C GLU A 216 3.09 -11.03 -4.48
N LEU A 217 3.80 -11.88 -3.72
CA LEU A 217 5.09 -11.51 -3.13
C LEU A 217 6.20 -11.50 -4.18
N ASN A 218 7.21 -10.68 -3.92
CA ASN A 218 8.45 -10.66 -4.65
C ASN A 218 9.41 -11.69 -4.06
N SER A 219 9.52 -12.85 -4.73
CA SER A 219 10.37 -13.95 -4.28
C SER A 219 11.84 -13.53 -4.10
N SER A 220 12.34 -12.59 -4.90
CA SER A 220 13.73 -12.12 -4.80
C SER A 220 14.01 -11.21 -3.60
N LYS A 221 12.97 -10.63 -3.00
CA LYS A 221 13.06 -9.74 -1.82
C LYS A 221 12.37 -10.32 -0.59
N THR A 222 11.90 -11.56 -0.68
CA THR A 222 11.27 -12.26 0.44
C THR A 222 12.32 -13.19 1.06
N GLU A 223 12.65 -12.95 2.32
CA GLU A 223 13.72 -13.68 3.02
C GLU A 223 13.36 -13.92 4.50
N ILE A 224 13.77 -15.08 5.01
CA ILE A 224 13.75 -15.38 6.45
C ILE A 224 15.17 -15.32 6.98
N ILE A 225 15.38 -14.43 7.95
CA ILE A 225 16.69 -14.14 8.52
C ILE A 225 16.72 -14.62 9.96
N LYS A 226 17.75 -15.39 10.35
CA LYS A 226 17.97 -15.79 11.74
C LYS A 226 18.70 -14.68 12.50
N LEU A 227 18.24 -14.39 13.72
CA LEU A 227 18.86 -13.47 14.67
C LEU A 227 19.71 -14.21 15.72
N PRO A 228 20.74 -13.56 16.31
CA PRO A 228 21.21 -12.22 15.97
C PRO A 228 21.85 -12.21 14.59
N LEU A 229 21.54 -11.18 13.80
CA LEU A 229 22.35 -10.86 12.64
C LEU A 229 23.77 -10.59 13.15
N GLU A 230 24.79 -11.12 12.47
CA GLU A 230 26.15 -10.65 12.70
C GLU A 230 26.13 -9.12 12.65
N VAL A 231 26.69 -8.49 13.68
CA VAL A 231 26.65 -7.03 13.83
C VAL A 231 27.22 -6.43 12.55
N ASP A 232 26.38 -5.73 11.78
CA ASP A 232 26.83 -4.95 10.61
C ASP A 232 28.07 -4.15 11.08
N PRO A 233 29.25 -4.36 10.49
CA PRO A 233 30.45 -3.70 10.97
C PRO A 233 30.22 -2.19 10.95
N GLN A 234 30.63 -1.49 12.02
CA GLN A 234 30.31 -0.07 12.28
C GLN A 234 30.57 0.88 11.09
N TRP A 235 31.41 0.49 10.13
CA TRP A 235 31.66 1.26 8.92
C TRP A 235 30.44 1.33 7.99
N LEU A 236 29.55 0.33 7.94
CA LEU A 236 28.30 0.37 7.15
C LEU A 236 27.32 1.39 7.69
N HIS A 237 27.25 1.52 9.03
CA HIS A 237 26.47 2.56 9.69
C HIS A 237 27.01 3.96 9.39
N ARG A 238 28.35 4.13 9.45
CA ARG A 238 29.02 5.37 9.06
C ARG A 238 28.84 5.69 7.58
N ALA A 239 28.93 4.71 6.70
CA ALA A 239 28.74 4.91 5.26
C ALA A 239 27.31 5.39 4.96
N ARG A 240 26.30 4.77 5.58
CA ARG A 240 24.89 5.18 5.42
C ARG A 240 24.60 6.57 6.00
N SER A 241 25.26 6.96 7.10
CA SER A 241 25.11 8.31 7.68
C SER A 241 25.84 9.40 6.89
N HIS A 242 26.84 9.05 6.06
CA HIS A 242 27.57 9.98 5.21
C HIS A 242 27.01 10.10 3.79
N ILE A 243 26.02 9.28 3.40
CA ILE A 243 25.18 9.52 2.21
C ILE A 243 24.07 10.53 2.58
N VAL A 244 24.45 11.63 3.22
CA VAL A 244 23.70 12.88 3.18
C VAL A 244 24.30 13.65 2.01
N CYS A 245 23.48 13.85 0.98
CA CYS A 245 23.78 14.68 -0.18
C CYS A 245 24.59 15.94 0.22
N ARG A 246 25.81 16.06 -0.29
CA ARG A 246 26.39 17.38 -0.60
C ARG A 246 26.19 17.61 -2.10
N VAL A 247 25.23 18.50 -2.36
CA VAL A 247 24.98 19.39 -3.51
C VAL A 247 25.24 18.81 -4.90
#